data_AF-A0A6B9YLP2-F1
#
_entry.id   AF-A0A6B9YLP2-F1
#
_cell.length_a   1.000
_cell.length_b   1.000
_cell.length_c   1.000
_cell.angle_alpha   90.00
_cell.angle_beta   90.00
_cell.angle_gamma   90.00
#
_symmetry.space_group_name_H-M   'P 1'
#
loop_
_entity.id
_entity.type
_entity.pdbx_description
1 polymer ?
#
loop_
_entity_poly.entity_id
_entity_poly.type
_entity_poly.pdbx_seq_one_letter_code
_entity_poly.pdbx_strand_id
1 'polypeptide(L)'
;MTVEIETYAPSKRRNSIGYALIVLSILFMLMDASIKFTSSPQVAQAQAQLQFPMQLTHAIAVVALICTLLYAIPATAVLGALLLTGYLGGAIALHLRVDNPLFTHTLFPVYIALFIWGGIWLLDRSLREVFPFTSRSEAGHSSKRSVVTGYILTALAALLILLTAVVKFTYVPKTGSPPPMFPPHHIHLLGYIEIVCTALYLFPATSFFGAVLVTGYMGGATAVNLRSGQAVLPSLVPVLFSILAWAGLWLRDSRLRVLFPFRRTVSR
;
A
#
# COMPACT_ATOMS: atom_id res chain seq x y z
N MET A 1 43.41 -22.01 0.07
CA MET A 1 42.18 -21.92 0.89
C MET A 1 41.07 -21.45 -0.03
N THR A 2 40.38 -22.39 -0.67
CA THR A 2 39.27 -22.11 -1.60
C THR A 2 38.02 -21.83 -0.76
N VAL A 3 37.55 -20.59 -0.79
CA VAL A 3 36.25 -20.23 -0.20
C VAL A 3 35.18 -20.85 -1.09
N GLU A 4 34.62 -21.98 -0.66
CA GLU A 4 33.40 -22.50 -1.26
C GLU A 4 32.30 -21.47 -1.04
N ILE A 5 31.88 -20.82 -2.12
CA ILE A 5 30.66 -20.01 -2.12
C ILE A 5 29.52 -21.01 -2.05
N GLU A 6 29.09 -21.32 -0.82
CA GLU A 6 27.93 -22.15 -0.55
C GLU A 6 26.72 -21.50 -1.23
N THR A 7 26.33 -22.05 -2.38
CA THR A 7 25.16 -21.58 -3.12
C THR A 7 23.94 -21.97 -2.31
N TYR A 8 23.45 -21.06 -1.47
CA TYR A 8 22.27 -21.28 -0.63
C TYR A 8 21.05 -21.61 -1.51
N ALA A 9 20.80 -22.90 -1.73
CA ALA A 9 19.63 -23.38 -2.43
C ALA A 9 18.38 -22.99 -1.63
N PRO A 10 17.35 -22.39 -2.25
CA PRO A 10 16.11 -22.07 -1.56
C PRO A 10 15.55 -23.30 -0.86
N SER A 11 15.27 -23.22 0.45
CA SER A 11 14.61 -24.34 1.14
C SER A 11 13.24 -24.60 0.48
N LYS A 12 12.98 -25.86 0.09
CA LYS A 12 11.72 -26.29 -0.55
C LYS A 12 10.48 -25.80 0.22
N ARG A 13 10.55 -25.86 1.55
CA ARG A 13 9.51 -25.38 2.49
C ARG A 13 9.20 -23.89 2.33
N ARG A 14 10.22 -23.01 2.24
CA ARG A 14 10.04 -21.56 2.04
C ARG A 14 9.27 -21.26 0.76
N ASN A 15 9.64 -21.94 -0.33
CA ASN A 15 8.99 -21.73 -1.62
C ASN A 15 7.53 -22.20 -1.59
N SER A 16 7.25 -23.36 -0.99
CA SER A 16 5.88 -23.85 -0.84
C SER A 16 5.00 -22.87 -0.05
N ILE A 17 5.49 -22.33 1.07
CA ILE A 17 4.76 -21.31 1.85
C ILE A 17 4.55 -20.04 1.02
N GLY A 18 5.58 -19.57 0.31
CA GLY A 18 5.49 -18.40 -0.56
C GLY A 18 4.39 -18.55 -1.62
N TYR A 19 4.39 -19.67 -2.35
CA TYR A 19 3.33 -19.95 -3.33
C TYR A 19 1.95 -20.08 -2.71
N ALA A 20 1.82 -20.75 -1.56
CA ALA A 20 0.54 -20.88 -0.87
C ALA A 20 -0.05 -19.50 -0.49
N LEU A 21 0.77 -18.59 0.04
CA LEU A 21 0.33 -17.23 0.39
C LEU A 21 -0.08 -16.42 -0.84
N ILE A 22 0.66 -16.53 -1.95
CA ILE A 22 0.32 -15.86 -3.22
C ILE A 22 -1.01 -16.37 -3.75
N VAL A 23 -1.17 -17.70 -3.89
CA VAL A 23 -2.39 -18.32 -4.41
C VAL A 23 -3.58 -17.97 -3.53
N LEU A 24 -3.44 -18.07 -2.20
CA LEU A 24 -4.50 -17.70 -1.26
C LEU A 24 -4.91 -16.23 -1.42
N SER A 25 -3.95 -15.33 -1.54
CA SER A 25 -4.21 -13.90 -1.74
C SER A 25 -4.93 -13.63 -3.07
N ILE A 26 -4.51 -14.28 -4.16
CA ILE A 26 -5.15 -14.14 -5.48
C ILE A 26 -6.58 -14.66 -5.43
N LEU A 27 -6.80 -15.86 -4.91
CA LEU A 27 -8.14 -16.45 -4.80
C LEU A 27 -9.06 -15.58 -3.96
N PHE A 28 -8.58 -15.09 -2.82
CA PHE A 28 -9.34 -14.20 -1.96
C PHE A 28 -9.71 -12.89 -2.69
N MET A 29 -8.75 -12.23 -3.34
CA MET A 29 -9.01 -10.97 -4.04
C MET A 29 -9.90 -11.14 -5.27
N LEU A 30 -9.77 -12.27 -6.00
CA LEU A 30 -10.66 -12.60 -7.11
C LEU A 30 -12.09 -12.84 -6.62
N MET A 31 -12.27 -13.55 -5.51
CA MET A 31 -13.58 -13.72 -4.87
C MET A 31 -14.16 -12.36 -4.44
N ASP A 32 -13.38 -11.53 -3.73
CA ASP A 32 -13.78 -10.20 -3.26
C ASP A 32 -14.23 -9.28 -4.41
N ALA A 33 -13.51 -9.29 -5.53
CA ALA A 33 -13.87 -8.54 -6.72
C ALA A 33 -15.11 -9.13 -7.43
N SER A 34 -15.16 -10.46 -7.59
CA SER A 34 -16.24 -11.16 -8.29
C SER A 34 -17.59 -10.94 -7.62
N ILE A 35 -17.65 -11.03 -6.30
CA ILE A 35 -18.89 -10.83 -5.54
C ILE A 35 -19.45 -9.42 -5.77
N LYS A 36 -18.60 -8.40 -5.90
CA LYS A 36 -19.04 -7.01 -6.16
C LYS A 36 -19.72 -6.80 -7.52
N PHE A 37 -19.55 -7.71 -8.49
CA PHE A 37 -20.29 -7.69 -9.76
C PHE A 37 -21.68 -8.32 -9.66
N THR A 38 -21.96 -9.10 -8.62
CA THR A 38 -23.21 -9.90 -8.54
C THR A 38 -24.46 -9.08 -8.21
N SER A 39 -24.34 -7.78 -7.89
CA SER A 39 -25.43 -6.90 -7.43
C SER A 39 -26.35 -7.55 -6.38
N SER A 40 -25.81 -8.49 -5.60
CA SER A 40 -26.57 -9.31 -4.66
C SER A 40 -27.02 -8.50 -3.44
N PRO A 41 -28.11 -8.91 -2.76
CA PRO A 41 -28.57 -8.25 -1.53
C PRO A 41 -27.47 -8.11 -0.48
N GLN A 42 -26.57 -9.09 -0.39
CA GLN A 42 -25.44 -9.09 0.54
C GLN A 42 -24.45 -7.95 0.23
N VAL A 43 -24.16 -7.68 -1.05
CA VAL A 43 -23.30 -6.56 -1.47
C VAL A 43 -23.96 -5.23 -1.14
N ALA A 44 -25.26 -5.10 -1.42
CA ALA A 44 -26.01 -3.89 -1.10
C ALA A 44 -26.03 -3.62 0.41
N GLN A 45 -26.23 -4.65 1.23
CA GLN A 45 -26.17 -4.54 2.69
C GLN A 45 -24.78 -4.14 3.18
N ALA A 46 -23.70 -4.76 2.68
CA ALA A 46 -22.34 -4.42 3.07
C ALA A 46 -21.98 -2.97 2.68
N GLN A 47 -22.36 -2.53 1.48
CA GLN A 47 -22.18 -1.16 1.01
C GLN A 47 -22.97 -0.15 1.85
N ALA A 48 -24.21 -0.49 2.22
CA ALA A 48 -25.03 0.35 3.11
C ALA A 48 -24.42 0.48 4.50
N GLN A 49 -23.91 -0.62 5.08
CA GLN A 49 -23.21 -0.61 6.38
C GLN A 49 -21.96 0.28 6.34
N LEU A 50 -21.20 0.21 5.25
CA LEU A 50 -20.03 1.09 5.03
C LEU A 50 -20.40 2.48 4.55
N GLN A 51 -21.70 2.77 4.36
CA GLN A 51 -22.25 3.98 3.75
C GLN A 51 -21.46 4.41 2.51
N PHE A 52 -21.13 3.43 1.66
CA PHE A 52 -20.37 3.63 0.43
C PHE A 52 -21.32 3.65 -0.78
N PRO A 53 -21.11 4.53 -1.77
CA PRO A 53 -22.04 4.66 -2.91
C PRO A 53 -22.10 3.41 -3.78
N MET A 54 -23.30 2.86 -3.97
CA MET A 54 -23.53 1.67 -4.81
C MET A 54 -23.08 1.85 -6.26
N GLN A 55 -23.11 3.08 -6.78
CA GLN A 55 -22.67 3.41 -8.13
C GLN A 55 -21.18 3.16 -8.35
N LEU A 56 -20.38 3.20 -7.28
CA LEU A 56 -18.94 3.00 -7.32
C LEU A 56 -18.53 1.53 -7.11
N THR A 57 -19.46 0.65 -6.73
CA THR A 57 -19.19 -0.76 -6.43
C THR A 57 -18.49 -1.50 -7.59
N HIS A 58 -19.01 -1.35 -8.81
CA HIS A 58 -18.41 -1.96 -9.99
C HIS A 58 -17.04 -1.38 -10.34
N ALA A 59 -16.85 -0.07 -10.16
CA ALA A 59 -15.56 0.58 -10.37
C ALA A 59 -14.50 0.03 -9.40
N ILE A 60 -14.85 -0.14 -8.12
CA ILE A 60 -13.97 -0.77 -7.12
C ILE A 60 -13.65 -2.21 -7.48
N ALA A 61 -14.63 -2.97 -7.96
CA ALA A 61 -14.43 -4.35 -8.39
C ALA A 61 -13.43 -4.45 -9.55
N VAL A 62 -13.53 -3.54 -10.53
CA VAL A 62 -12.58 -3.44 -11.65
C VAL A 62 -11.18 -3.07 -11.15
N VAL A 63 -11.06 -2.10 -10.23
CA VAL A 63 -9.76 -1.75 -9.64
C VAL A 63 -9.14 -2.93 -8.91
N ALA A 64 -9.91 -3.63 -8.06
CA ALA A 64 -9.45 -4.85 -7.38
C ALA A 64 -8.97 -5.90 -8.37
N LEU A 65 -9.72 -6.15 -9.45
CA LEU A 65 -9.36 -7.12 -10.48
C LEU A 65 -8.05 -6.75 -11.18
N ILE A 66 -7.89 -5.50 -11.62
CA ILE A 66 -6.67 -5.02 -12.26
C ILE A 66 -5.47 -5.18 -11.31
N CYS A 67 -5.60 -4.74 -10.06
CA CYS A 67 -4.54 -4.86 -9.07
C CYS A 67 -4.16 -6.33 -8.81
N THR A 68 -5.16 -7.22 -8.78
CA THR A 68 -4.98 -8.67 -8.58
C THR A 68 -4.31 -9.32 -9.78
N LEU A 69 -4.67 -8.94 -11.01
CA LEU A 69 -4.02 -9.43 -12.23
C LEU A 69 -2.55 -9.00 -12.28
N LEU A 70 -2.26 -7.73 -11.95
CA LEU A 70 -0.89 -7.24 -11.84
C LEU A 70 -0.10 -8.00 -10.75
N TYR A 71 -0.76 -8.35 -9.64
CA TYR A 71 -0.14 -9.13 -8.57
C TYR A 71 0.13 -10.59 -8.99
N ALA A 72 -0.77 -11.19 -9.75
CA ALA A 72 -0.68 -12.58 -10.21
C ALA A 72 0.44 -12.79 -11.24
N ILE A 73 0.77 -11.78 -12.03
CA ILE A 73 1.85 -11.84 -13.02
C ILE A 73 3.20 -11.61 -12.32
N PRO A 74 4.13 -12.59 -12.31
CA PRO A 74 5.39 -12.48 -11.56
C PRO A 74 6.23 -11.25 -11.89
N ALA A 75 6.18 -10.79 -13.14
CA ALA A 75 6.92 -9.62 -13.61
C ALA A 75 6.41 -8.29 -13.01
N THR A 76 5.13 -8.24 -12.61
CA THR A 76 4.48 -7.04 -12.05
C THR A 76 4.04 -7.22 -10.60
N ALA A 77 4.37 -8.35 -9.97
CA ALA A 77 3.85 -8.74 -8.66
C ALA A 77 4.08 -7.67 -7.58
N VAL A 78 5.24 -7.00 -7.56
CA VAL A 78 5.53 -5.92 -6.61
C VAL A 78 4.63 -4.69 -6.85
N LEU A 79 4.39 -4.33 -8.11
CA LEU A 79 3.46 -3.24 -8.46
C LEU A 79 2.02 -3.62 -8.07
N GLY A 80 1.60 -4.85 -8.36
CA GLY A 80 0.28 -5.35 -7.94
C GLY A 80 0.12 -5.33 -6.42
N ALA A 81 1.12 -5.79 -5.66
CA ALA A 81 1.12 -5.73 -4.20
C ALA A 81 1.03 -4.28 -3.67
N LEU A 82 1.72 -3.35 -4.32
CA LEU A 82 1.67 -1.94 -3.97
C LEU A 82 0.27 -1.33 -4.19
N LEU A 83 -0.34 -1.59 -5.34
CA LEU A 83 -1.67 -1.11 -5.66
C LEU A 83 -2.74 -1.75 -4.76
N LEU A 84 -2.61 -3.05 -4.49
CA LEU A 84 -3.46 -3.75 -3.51
C LEU A 84 -3.30 -3.18 -2.10
N THR A 85 -2.12 -2.71 -1.71
CA THR A 85 -1.92 -2.04 -0.43
C THR A 85 -2.75 -0.75 -0.34
N GLY A 86 -2.77 0.05 -1.41
CA GLY A 86 -3.65 1.21 -1.51
C GLY A 86 -5.14 0.82 -1.43
N TYR A 87 -5.55 -0.20 -2.18
CA TYR A 87 -6.93 -0.71 -2.15
C TYR A 87 -7.34 -1.17 -0.73
N LEU A 88 -6.52 -1.97 -0.07
CA LEU A 88 -6.76 -2.49 1.28
C LEU A 88 -6.75 -1.37 2.32
N GLY A 89 -5.89 -0.35 2.16
CA GLY A 89 -5.93 0.86 2.98
C GLY A 89 -7.26 1.61 2.88
N GLY A 90 -7.87 1.63 1.68
CA GLY A 90 -9.25 2.07 1.45
C GLY A 90 -10.25 1.32 2.33
N ALA A 91 -10.19 -0.01 2.33
CA ALA A 91 -11.08 -0.85 3.14
C ALA A 91 -10.90 -0.59 4.65
N ILE A 92 -9.65 -0.48 5.14
CA ILE A 92 -9.36 -0.16 6.55
C ILE A 92 -10.02 1.17 6.94
N ALA A 93 -9.85 2.20 6.12
CA ALA A 93 -10.41 3.52 6.38
C ALA A 93 -11.94 3.49 6.44
N LEU A 94 -12.60 2.76 5.54
CA LEU A 94 -14.06 2.62 5.53
C LEU A 94 -14.59 1.90 6.78
N HIS A 95 -13.91 0.86 7.26
CA HIS A 95 -14.31 0.15 8.49
C HIS A 95 -14.04 0.98 9.75
N LEU A 96 -12.88 1.64 9.84
CA LEU A 96 -12.53 2.51 10.97
C LEU A 96 -13.54 3.65 11.12
N ARG A 97 -14.02 4.19 10.00
CA ARG A 97 -14.99 5.29 9.93
C ARG A 97 -16.34 4.97 10.60
N VAL A 98 -16.76 3.71 10.54
CA VAL A 98 -18.05 3.26 11.09
C VAL A 98 -17.88 2.51 12.41
N ASP A 99 -16.72 2.65 13.07
CA ASP A 99 -16.39 2.00 14.34
C ASP A 99 -16.57 0.47 14.32
N ASN A 100 -16.31 -0.15 13.18
CA ASN A 100 -16.35 -1.61 13.08
C ASN A 100 -15.26 -2.25 13.96
N PRO A 101 -15.50 -3.46 14.50
CA PRO A 101 -14.57 -4.09 15.44
C PRO A 101 -13.16 -4.27 14.84
N LEU A 102 -12.16 -3.90 15.64
CA LEU A 102 -10.77 -3.78 15.18
C LEU A 102 -10.22 -5.09 14.61
N PHE A 103 -10.27 -6.18 15.36
CA PHE A 103 -9.59 -7.42 14.99
C PHE A 103 -10.27 -8.22 13.86
N THR A 104 -11.56 -7.99 13.61
CA THR A 104 -12.35 -8.79 12.66
C THR A 104 -12.60 -8.08 11.33
N HIS A 105 -12.86 -6.77 11.35
CA HIS A 105 -13.21 -6.03 10.13
C HIS A 105 -12.09 -5.06 9.75
N THR A 106 -11.64 -4.24 10.70
CA THR A 106 -10.70 -3.15 10.42
C THR A 106 -9.28 -3.65 10.16
N LEU A 107 -8.81 -4.66 10.89
CA LEU A 107 -7.47 -5.26 10.70
C LEU A 107 -7.45 -6.41 9.70
N PHE A 108 -8.62 -6.90 9.26
CA PHE A 108 -8.67 -7.99 8.30
C PHE A 108 -7.92 -7.68 6.99
N PRO A 109 -8.06 -6.48 6.38
CA PRO A 109 -7.24 -6.09 5.24
C PRO A 109 -5.72 -6.08 5.51
N VAL A 110 -5.30 -5.84 6.77
CA VAL A 110 -3.88 -5.94 7.16
C VAL A 110 -3.39 -7.38 7.07
N TYR A 111 -4.19 -8.36 7.50
CA TYR A 111 -3.83 -9.78 7.38
C TYR A 111 -3.67 -10.20 5.93
N ILE A 112 -4.56 -9.73 5.04
CA ILE A 112 -4.44 -9.96 3.60
C ILE A 112 -3.19 -9.29 3.03
N ALA A 113 -2.89 -8.05 3.42
CA ALA A 113 -1.66 -7.37 2.99
C ALA A 113 -0.40 -8.12 3.45
N LEU A 114 -0.40 -8.71 4.64
CA LEU A 114 0.69 -9.55 5.13
C LEU A 114 0.87 -10.82 4.29
N PHE A 115 -0.21 -11.44 3.82
CA PHE A 115 -0.11 -12.59 2.90
C PHE A 115 0.41 -12.18 1.52
N ILE A 116 -0.07 -11.05 1.00
CA ILE A 116 0.37 -10.49 -0.29
C ILE A 116 1.87 -10.22 -0.25
N TRP A 117 2.34 -9.41 0.69
CA TRP A 117 3.76 -9.05 0.80
C TRP A 117 4.61 -10.23 1.27
N GLY A 118 4.12 -11.05 2.20
CA GLY A 118 4.81 -12.23 2.72
C GLY A 118 5.05 -13.28 1.64
N GLY A 119 4.06 -13.53 0.77
CA GLY A 119 4.19 -14.47 -0.34
C GLY A 119 5.33 -14.10 -1.29
N ILE A 120 5.34 -12.85 -1.78
CA ILE A 120 6.41 -12.39 -2.67
C ILE A 120 7.76 -12.24 -1.95
N TRP A 121 7.77 -11.86 -0.67
CA TRP A 121 9.01 -11.75 0.13
C TRP A 121 9.70 -13.11 0.32
N LEU A 122 8.95 -14.21 0.44
CA LEU A 122 9.51 -15.56 0.53
C LEU A 122 10.11 -16.05 -0.80
N LEU A 123 9.59 -15.57 -1.94
CA LEU A 123 10.02 -16.01 -3.27
C LEU A 123 11.11 -15.11 -3.89
N ASP A 124 10.96 -13.78 -3.84
CA ASP A 124 11.89 -12.85 -4.50
C ASP A 124 13.02 -12.41 -3.57
N ARG A 125 14.26 -12.76 -3.95
CA ARG A 125 15.48 -12.33 -3.23
C ARG A 125 15.69 -10.82 -3.31
N SER A 126 15.43 -10.21 -4.45
CA SER A 126 15.63 -8.78 -4.70
C SER A 126 14.77 -7.96 -3.75
N LEU A 127 13.53 -8.41 -3.51
CA LEU A 127 12.65 -7.76 -2.55
C LEU A 127 13.19 -7.86 -1.12
N ARG A 128 13.76 -9.00 -0.73
CA ARG A 128 14.38 -9.15 0.59
C ARG A 128 15.54 -8.19 0.81
N GLU A 129 16.33 -7.88 -0.22
CA GLU A 129 17.50 -6.98 -0.16
C GLU A 129 17.15 -5.49 0.02
N VAL A 130 15.87 -5.14 -0.16
CA VAL A 130 15.36 -3.78 0.04
C VAL A 130 14.90 -3.55 1.49
N PHE A 131 14.59 -4.61 2.23
CA PHE A 131 14.18 -4.49 3.64
C PHE A 131 15.37 -4.20 4.58
N PRO A 132 15.14 -3.56 5.74
CA PRO A 132 16.18 -3.06 6.66
C PRO A 132 17.20 -4.11 7.16
N PHE A 133 16.87 -5.40 7.09
CA PHE A 133 17.62 -6.46 7.80
C PHE A 133 18.57 -7.26 6.91
N THR A 134 18.71 -6.91 5.64
CA THR A 134 19.59 -7.57 4.68
C THR A 134 20.81 -6.69 4.39
N SER A 135 21.97 -7.32 4.23
CA SER A 135 23.25 -6.64 4.04
C SER A 135 23.21 -5.61 2.92
N ARG A 136 24.04 -4.57 3.05
CA ARG A 136 24.24 -3.49 2.08
C ARG A 136 24.76 -4.07 0.75
N SER A 137 23.87 -4.63 -0.06
CA SER A 137 24.16 -5.09 -1.42
C SER A 137 24.63 -3.86 -2.21
N GLU A 138 25.70 -4.01 -3.01
CA GLU A 138 26.33 -2.94 -3.77
C GLU A 138 25.26 -2.12 -4.51
N ALA A 139 24.95 -0.94 -3.97
CA ALA A 139 23.93 -0.08 -4.55
C ALA A 139 24.41 0.32 -5.94
N GLY A 140 23.66 -0.06 -6.98
CA GLY A 140 23.96 0.33 -8.35
C GLY A 140 24.19 1.84 -8.46
N HIS A 141 25.17 2.23 -9.28
CA HIS A 141 25.63 3.61 -9.41
C HIS A 141 24.45 4.55 -9.71
N SER A 142 24.14 5.46 -8.78
CA SER A 142 23.23 6.57 -9.00
C SER A 142 24.04 7.87 -9.05
N SER A 143 23.73 8.72 -10.04
CA SER A 143 24.36 10.04 -10.13
C SER A 143 24.03 10.86 -8.88
N LYS A 144 25.00 11.66 -8.40
CA LYS A 144 24.81 12.58 -7.27
C LYS A 144 23.57 13.46 -7.45
N ARG A 145 23.32 13.93 -8.69
CA ARG A 145 22.13 14.74 -9.01
C ARG A 145 20.82 13.97 -8.77
N SER A 146 20.75 12.71 -9.19
CA SER A 146 19.58 11.85 -8.97
C SER A 146 19.29 11.66 -7.49
N VAL A 147 20.33 11.40 -6.69
CA VAL A 147 20.18 11.19 -5.24
C VAL A 147 19.70 12.47 -4.55
N VAL A 148 20.27 13.63 -4.90
CA VAL A 148 19.84 14.93 -4.37
C VAL A 148 18.38 15.21 -4.74
N THR A 149 18.00 15.04 -6.00
CA THR A 149 16.60 15.18 -6.43
C THR A 149 15.69 14.23 -5.65
N GLY A 150 16.11 12.98 -5.43
CA GLY A 150 15.36 12.00 -4.65
C GLY A 150 15.11 12.45 -3.20
N TYR A 151 16.12 13.04 -2.54
CA TYR A 151 15.95 13.61 -1.19
C TYR A 151 15.05 14.84 -1.18
N ILE A 152 15.13 15.72 -2.18
CA ILE A 152 14.23 16.88 -2.30
C ILE A 152 12.78 16.42 -2.43
N LEU A 153 12.48 15.46 -3.31
CA LEU A 153 11.13 14.92 -3.47
C LEU A 153 10.66 14.18 -2.21
N THR A 154 11.57 13.46 -1.53
CA THR A 154 11.26 12.80 -0.24
C THR A 154 10.88 13.84 0.81
N ALA A 155 11.66 14.91 0.96
CA ALA A 155 11.39 15.98 1.91
C ALA A 155 10.08 16.70 1.60
N LEU A 156 9.80 16.95 0.32
CA LEU A 156 8.54 17.55 -0.12
C LEU A 156 7.34 16.64 0.19
N ALA A 157 7.41 15.34 -0.13
CA ALA A 157 6.36 14.39 0.20
C ALA A 157 6.12 14.32 1.71
N ALA A 158 7.18 14.18 2.49
CA ALA A 158 7.09 14.14 3.95
C ALA A 158 6.50 15.43 4.53
N LEU A 159 6.90 16.59 4.02
CA LEU A 159 6.35 17.88 4.44
C LEU A 159 4.84 17.95 4.18
N LEU A 160 4.39 17.61 2.97
CA LEU A 160 2.97 17.63 2.60
C LEU A 160 2.14 16.71 3.49
N ILE A 161 2.65 15.50 3.77
CA ILE A 161 1.99 14.50 4.63
C ILE A 161 1.99 14.94 6.11
N LEU A 162 3.05 15.58 6.59
CA LEU A 162 3.08 16.09 7.97
C LEU A 162 2.16 17.31 8.15
N LEU A 163 2.03 18.17 7.13
CA LEU A 163 1.06 19.27 7.16
C LEU A 163 -0.38 18.73 7.30
N THR A 164 -0.72 17.64 6.61
CA THR A 164 -2.04 17.00 6.76
C THR A 164 -2.23 16.30 8.11
N ALA A 165 -1.15 15.88 8.78
CA ALA A 165 -1.21 15.37 10.15
C ALA A 165 -1.48 16.51 11.15
N VAL A 166 -0.83 17.66 11.01
CA VAL A 166 -1.04 18.84 11.89
C VAL A 166 -2.52 19.23 11.92
N VAL A 167 -3.17 19.27 10.75
CA VAL A 167 -4.61 19.59 10.65
C VAL A 167 -5.48 18.66 11.50
N LYS A 168 -5.09 17.40 11.71
CA LYS A 168 -5.83 16.44 12.54
C LYS A 168 -5.67 16.72 14.03
N PHE A 169 -4.51 17.22 14.45
CA PHE A 169 -4.28 17.60 15.85
C PHE A 169 -4.91 18.95 16.20
N THR A 170 -5.03 19.85 15.21
CA THR A 170 -5.70 21.15 15.39
C THR A 170 -7.17 21.12 14.97
N TYR A 171 -7.75 19.93 14.74
CA TYR A 171 -9.13 19.82 14.30
C TYR A 171 -10.09 20.30 15.39
N VAL A 172 -10.78 21.39 15.11
CA VAL A 172 -11.89 21.89 15.92
C VAL A 172 -13.14 21.90 15.04
N PRO A 173 -14.22 21.18 15.42
CA PRO A 173 -15.46 21.23 14.68
C PRO A 173 -15.95 22.67 14.60
N LYS A 174 -16.13 23.20 13.38
CA LYS A 174 -16.71 24.54 13.21
C LYS A 174 -18.20 24.46 13.46
N THR A 175 -18.75 25.39 14.23
CA THR A 175 -20.21 25.46 14.45
C THR A 175 -20.93 25.58 13.12
N GLY A 176 -21.90 24.70 12.87
CA GLY A 176 -22.64 24.63 11.59
C GLY A 176 -21.94 23.87 10.45
N SER A 177 -20.72 23.35 10.67
CA SER A 177 -20.08 22.45 9.69
C SER A 177 -20.66 21.04 9.74
N PRO A 178 -20.62 20.28 8.62
CA PRO A 178 -21.00 18.87 8.63
C PRO A 178 -20.20 18.07 9.67
N PRO A 179 -20.76 16.97 10.20
CA PRO A 179 -20.04 16.10 11.12
C PRO A 179 -18.73 15.60 10.48
N PRO A 180 -17.67 15.37 11.29
CA PRO A 180 -16.40 14.87 10.79
C PRO A 180 -16.59 13.53 10.07
N MET A 181 -15.73 13.29 9.09
CA MET A 181 -15.77 12.05 8.32
C MET A 181 -15.52 10.82 9.20
N PHE A 182 -14.68 10.97 10.23
CA PHE A 182 -14.38 9.95 11.22
C PHE A 182 -14.93 10.35 12.59
N PRO A 183 -15.25 9.37 13.45
CA PRO A 183 -15.52 9.61 14.86
C PRO A 183 -14.40 10.44 15.52
N PRO A 184 -14.71 11.39 16.41
CA PRO A 184 -13.71 12.30 16.98
C PRO A 184 -12.52 11.58 17.64
N HIS A 185 -12.74 10.42 18.26
CA HIS A 185 -11.68 9.61 18.88
C HIS A 185 -10.67 9.03 17.88
N HIS A 186 -11.03 8.91 16.60
CA HIS A 186 -10.12 8.42 15.55
C HIS A 186 -9.32 9.52 14.87
N ILE A 187 -9.67 10.80 15.03
CA ILE A 187 -9.01 11.89 14.30
C ILE A 187 -7.53 11.99 14.71
N HIS A 188 -7.24 11.95 16.02
CA HIS A 188 -5.85 11.95 16.51
C HIS A 188 -5.12 10.65 16.17
N LEU A 189 -5.82 9.50 16.21
CA LEU A 189 -5.25 8.21 15.79
C LEU A 189 -4.73 8.26 14.34
N LEU A 190 -5.51 8.83 13.43
CA LEU A 190 -5.09 9.04 12.05
C LEU A 190 -3.84 9.93 11.96
N GLY A 191 -3.77 10.99 12.77
CA GLY A 191 -2.58 11.84 12.88
C GLY A 191 -1.34 11.07 13.34
N TYR A 192 -1.47 10.20 14.35
CA TYR A 192 -0.38 9.34 14.80
C TYR A 192 0.06 8.34 13.72
N ILE A 193 -0.88 7.69 13.03
CA ILE A 193 -0.58 6.75 11.94
C ILE A 193 0.22 7.47 10.84
N GLU A 194 -0.22 8.68 10.45
CA GLU A 194 0.43 9.48 9.43
C GLU A 194 1.87 9.88 9.80
N ILE A 195 2.10 10.27 11.06
CA ILE A 195 3.43 10.57 11.60
C ILE A 195 4.31 9.31 11.58
N VAL A 196 3.79 8.16 12.03
CA VAL A 196 4.54 6.90 12.06
C VAL A 196 4.92 6.46 10.65
N CYS A 197 3.98 6.47 9.70
CA CYS A 197 4.23 6.16 8.29
C CYS A 197 5.31 7.08 7.70
N THR A 198 5.24 8.38 8.00
CA THR A 198 6.20 9.37 7.50
C THR A 198 7.58 9.21 8.13
N ALA A 199 7.65 8.94 9.44
CA ALA A 199 8.91 8.66 10.12
C ALA A 199 9.60 7.44 9.50
N LEU A 200 8.86 6.33 9.34
CA LEU A 200 9.37 5.12 8.68
C LEU A 200 9.81 5.39 7.23
N TYR A 201 9.14 6.29 6.52
CA TYR A 201 9.50 6.70 5.16
C TYR A 201 10.78 7.54 5.10
N LEU A 202 11.01 8.40 6.09
CA LEU A 202 12.17 9.29 6.17
C LEU A 202 13.45 8.53 6.51
N PHE A 203 13.39 7.55 7.41
CA PHE A 203 14.56 6.75 7.79
C PHE A 203 15.02 5.86 6.63
N PRO A 204 16.26 6.00 6.11
CA PRO A 204 16.72 5.25 4.94
C PRO A 204 16.68 3.72 5.10
N ALA A 205 16.80 3.22 6.32
CA ALA A 205 16.71 1.79 6.60
C ALA A 205 15.29 1.24 6.39
N THR A 206 14.26 2.02 6.69
CA THR A 206 12.86 1.60 6.66
C THR A 206 12.06 2.23 5.52
N SER A 207 12.70 3.05 4.68
CA SER A 207 12.01 3.94 3.75
C SER A 207 11.10 3.23 2.75
N PHE A 208 11.46 2.01 2.32
CA PHE A 208 10.60 1.17 1.48
C PHE A 208 9.31 0.78 2.21
N PHE A 209 9.44 0.27 3.44
CA PHE A 209 8.29 -0.10 4.25
C PHE A 209 7.41 1.13 4.57
N GLY A 210 8.04 2.26 4.89
CA GLY A 210 7.33 3.53 5.06
C GLY A 210 6.56 3.96 3.81
N ALA A 211 7.14 3.84 2.61
CA ALA A 211 6.45 4.16 1.36
C ALA A 211 5.25 3.23 1.08
N VAL A 212 5.37 1.94 1.40
CA VAL A 212 4.25 0.98 1.33
C VAL A 212 3.12 1.38 2.29
N LEU A 213 3.44 1.76 3.53
CA LEU A 213 2.45 2.21 4.51
C LEU A 213 1.79 3.55 4.12
N VAL A 214 2.57 4.51 3.61
CA VAL A 214 2.04 5.76 3.04
C VAL A 214 1.06 5.46 1.92
N THR A 215 1.37 4.48 1.06
CA THR A 215 0.47 4.06 -0.03
C THR A 215 -0.87 3.56 0.52
N GLY A 216 -0.85 2.73 1.56
CA GLY A 216 -2.07 2.28 2.24
C GLY A 216 -2.86 3.45 2.84
N TYR A 217 -2.19 4.35 3.56
CA TYR A 217 -2.84 5.52 4.16
C TYR A 217 -3.50 6.42 3.11
N MET A 218 -2.82 6.70 2.00
CA MET A 218 -3.37 7.52 0.90
C MET A 218 -4.51 6.82 0.16
N GLY A 219 -4.47 5.49 0.04
CA GLY A 219 -5.60 4.70 -0.44
C GLY A 219 -6.83 4.84 0.47
N GLY A 220 -6.60 4.85 1.79
CA GLY A 220 -7.61 5.18 2.80
C GLY A 220 -8.27 6.54 2.58
N ALA A 221 -7.45 7.59 2.46
CA ALA A 221 -7.93 8.94 2.18
C ALA A 221 -8.72 9.04 0.86
N THR A 222 -8.25 8.35 -0.18
CA THR A 222 -8.92 8.30 -1.49
C THR A 222 -10.32 7.67 -1.38
N ALA A 223 -10.44 6.53 -0.67
CA ALA A 223 -11.72 5.86 -0.46
C ALA A 223 -12.71 6.73 0.32
N VAL A 224 -12.24 7.44 1.35
CA VAL A 224 -13.07 8.35 2.15
C VAL A 224 -13.55 9.55 1.32
N ASN A 225 -12.71 10.11 0.45
CA ASN A 225 -13.08 11.19 -0.47
C ASN A 225 -14.18 10.75 -1.45
N LEU A 226 -13.99 9.59 -2.11
CA LEU A 226 -14.98 9.00 -3.02
C LEU A 226 -16.31 8.75 -2.31
N ARG A 227 -16.26 8.19 -1.10
CA ARG A 227 -17.45 7.96 -0.27
C ARG A 227 -18.18 9.26 0.06
N SER A 228 -17.46 10.36 0.24
CA SER A 228 -18.02 11.66 0.61
C SER A 228 -18.69 12.39 -0.56
N GLY A 229 -18.83 11.72 -1.72
CA GLY A 229 -19.44 12.29 -2.92
C GLY A 229 -18.54 13.30 -3.63
N GLN A 230 -17.26 13.39 -3.26
CA GLN A 230 -16.31 14.20 -4.01
C GLN A 230 -16.15 13.65 -5.42
N ALA A 231 -15.92 14.54 -6.40
CA ALA A 231 -15.59 14.13 -7.75
C ALA A 231 -14.35 13.22 -7.76
N VAL A 232 -14.27 12.34 -8.75
CA VAL A 232 -13.20 11.34 -8.85
C VAL A 232 -11.82 11.98 -8.86
N LEU A 233 -11.62 13.04 -9.67
CA LEU A 233 -10.30 13.66 -9.82
C LEU A 233 -9.76 14.29 -8.52
N PRO A 234 -10.53 15.12 -7.77
CA PRO A 234 -10.13 15.56 -6.43
C PRO A 234 -9.89 14.43 -5.43
N SER A 235 -10.67 13.34 -5.53
CA SER A 235 -10.50 12.19 -4.64
C SER A 235 -9.15 11.50 -4.81
N LEU A 236 -8.50 11.65 -5.97
CA LEU A 236 -7.18 11.09 -6.28
C LEU A 236 -6.00 11.96 -5.82
N VAL A 237 -6.22 13.15 -5.25
CA VAL A 237 -5.13 13.99 -4.73
C VAL A 237 -4.18 13.24 -3.77
N PRO A 238 -4.66 12.41 -2.81
CA PRO A 238 -3.76 11.61 -1.97
C PRO A 238 -2.85 10.66 -2.75
N VAL A 239 -3.30 10.16 -3.92
CA VAL A 239 -2.48 9.30 -4.79
C VAL A 239 -1.25 10.05 -5.30
N LEU A 240 -1.36 11.37 -5.55
CA LEU A 240 -0.22 12.19 -5.96
C LEU A 240 0.87 12.24 -4.88
N PHE A 241 0.50 12.24 -3.59
CA PHE A 241 1.46 12.20 -2.49
C PHE A 241 2.21 10.87 -2.45
N SER A 242 1.51 9.76 -2.69
CA SER A 242 2.15 8.44 -2.85
C SER A 242 3.08 8.40 -4.07
N ILE A 243 2.65 8.91 -5.23
CA ILE A 243 3.48 8.97 -6.44
C ILE A 243 4.75 9.78 -6.16
N LEU A 244 4.63 10.94 -5.51
CA LEU A 244 5.75 11.79 -5.13
C LEU A 244 6.69 11.07 -4.15
N ALA A 245 6.14 10.37 -3.15
CA ALA A 245 6.92 9.61 -2.19
C ALA A 245 7.72 8.47 -2.86
N TRP A 246 7.09 7.72 -3.77
CA TRP A 246 7.75 6.68 -4.55
C TRP A 246 8.77 7.23 -5.54
N ALA A 247 8.49 8.38 -6.19
CA ALA A 247 9.44 9.03 -7.09
C ALA A 247 10.72 9.46 -6.34
N GLY A 248 10.57 10.07 -5.17
CA GLY A 248 11.72 10.42 -4.32
C GLY A 248 12.54 9.20 -3.92
N LEU A 249 11.86 8.10 -3.56
CA LEU A 249 12.51 6.86 -3.17
C LEU A 249 13.22 6.17 -4.36
N TRP A 250 12.58 6.11 -5.53
CA TRP A 250 13.12 5.50 -6.75
C TRP A 250 14.38 6.23 -7.28
N LEU A 251 14.44 7.55 -7.11
CA LEU A 251 15.60 8.35 -7.49
C LEU A 251 16.80 8.19 -6.56
N ARG A 252 16.57 7.96 -5.25
CA ARG A 252 17.63 7.84 -4.23
C ARG A 252 18.07 6.40 -3.94
N ASP A 253 17.22 5.40 -4.20
CA ASP A 253 17.53 3.98 -3.94
C ASP A 253 17.51 3.17 -5.25
N SER A 254 18.69 2.84 -5.77
CA SER A 254 18.84 2.06 -6.99
C SER A 254 18.34 0.62 -6.87
N ARG A 255 18.26 0.06 -5.65
CA ARG A 255 17.77 -1.31 -5.42
C ARG A 255 16.32 -1.46 -5.86
N LEU A 256 15.53 -0.40 -5.75
CA LEU A 256 14.12 -0.42 -6.16
C LEU A 256 13.92 -0.55 -7.67
N ARG A 257 14.90 -0.15 -8.48
CA ARG A 257 14.78 -0.19 -9.94
C ARG A 257 14.70 -1.63 -10.45
N VAL A 258 15.24 -2.59 -9.69
CA VAL A 258 15.22 -4.02 -10.00
C VAL A 258 13.85 -4.66 -9.70
N LEU A 259 13.01 -4.01 -8.89
CA LEU A 259 11.70 -4.52 -8.49
C LEU A 259 10.57 -4.24 -9.51
N PHE A 260 10.75 -3.24 -10.38
CA PHE A 260 9.74 -2.82 -11.36
C PHE A 260 10.01 -3.41 -12.75
N PRO A 261 8.98 -3.58 -13.61
CA PRO A 261 8.89 -4.62 -14.65
C PRO A 261 9.86 -4.55 -15.83
N PHE A 262 10.93 -3.75 -15.79
CA PHE A 262 11.98 -3.78 -16.81
C PHE A 262 12.93 -4.98 -16.67
N ARG A 263 12.46 -6.09 -16.09
CA ARG A 263 13.19 -7.37 -16.15
C ARG A 263 13.15 -7.86 -17.59
N ARG A 264 14.27 -7.72 -18.30
CA ARG A 264 14.60 -8.63 -19.39
C ARG A 264 14.76 -10.01 -18.75
N THR A 265 13.80 -10.89 -18.98
CA THR A 265 13.98 -12.33 -18.77
C THR A 265 15.17 -12.74 -19.62
N VAL A 266 16.35 -12.89 -19.00
CA VAL A 266 17.39 -13.72 -19.59
C VAL A 266 16.84 -15.14 -19.46
N SER A 267 16.36 -15.67 -20.57
CA SER A 267 15.98 -17.08 -20.70
C SER A 267 17.17 -17.93 -20.22
N ARG A 268 16.92 -18.78 -19.24
CA ARG A 268 17.79 -19.93 -18.97
C ARG A 268 17.46 -21.04 -19.96
#